data_AF-A0A657PKJ3-F1
#
_entry.id   AF-A0A657PKJ3-F1
#
_cell.length_a   1.000
_cell.length_b   1.000
_cell.length_c   1.000
_cell.angle_alpha   90.00
_cell.angle_beta   90.00
_cell.angle_gamma   90.00
#
_symmetry.space_group_name_H-M   'P 1'
#
loop_
_entity.id
_entity.type
_entity.pdbx_description
1 polymer ?
#
loop_
_entity_poly.entity_id
_entity_poly.type
_entity_poly.pdbx_seq_one_letter_code
_entity_poly.pdbx_strand_id
1 'polypeptide(L)' 'MLGEMHDILHEFPHLEGKIHTLHETNGEFARLMDEHDQIDTQIRDLEERGAPIEDLDIEQMKKLRANLKDQVYTLLRAL' A
#
# COMPACT_ATOMS: atom_id res chain seq x y z
N MET A 1 -13.55 2.49 -2.05
CA MET A 1 -14.68 2.06 -1.19
C MET A 1 -14.30 2.43 0.24
N LEU A 2 -15.12 3.25 0.91
CA LEU A 2 -14.97 3.58 2.33
C LEU A 2 -15.21 2.31 3.16
N GLY A 3 -14.15 1.52 3.40
CA GLY A 3 -14.21 0.31 4.21
C GLY A 3 -13.25 -0.82 3.83
N GLU A 4 -12.62 -0.78 2.66
CA GLU A 4 -11.60 -1.78 2.32
C GLU A 4 -10.26 -1.39 2.92
N MET A 5 -9.78 -2.22 3.86
CA MET A 5 -8.40 -2.19 4.34
C MET A 5 -7.50 -2.75 3.23
N HIS A 6 -6.85 -1.84 2.50
CA HIS A 6 -5.87 -2.19 1.48
C HIS A 6 -4.48 -2.35 2.08
N ASP A 7 -4.33 -2.76 3.34
CA ASP A 7 -2.99 -3.04 3.83
C ASP A 7 -2.45 -4.32 3.18
N ILE A 8 -1.12 -4.43 3.09
CA ILE A 8 -0.47 -5.57 2.44
C ILE A 8 -0.75 -6.89 3.18
N LEU A 9 -1.00 -6.87 4.49
CA LEU A 9 -1.28 -8.08 5.28
C LEU A 9 -2.66 -8.67 4.93
N HIS A 10 -3.66 -7.83 4.73
CA HIS A 10 -5.01 -8.21 4.30
C HIS A 10 -5.02 -8.66 2.84
N GLU A 11 -4.17 -8.07 1.98
CA GLU A 11 -4.04 -8.50 0.60
C GLU A 11 -3.29 -9.84 0.46
N PHE A 12 -2.34 -10.14 1.36
CA PHE A 12 -1.53 -11.35 1.32
C PHE A 12 -1.48 -12.10 2.67
N PRO A 13 -2.62 -12.54 3.22
CA PRO A 13 -2.68 -13.14 4.56
C PRO A 13 -1.86 -14.44 4.65
N HIS A 14 -1.77 -15.19 3.56
CA HIS A 14 -0.97 -16.43 3.50
C HIS A 14 0.55 -16.19 3.55
N LEU A 15 1.00 -14.94 3.42
CA LEU A 15 2.41 -14.56 3.44
C LEU A 15 2.80 -13.79 4.70
N GLU A 16 1.93 -13.67 5.69
CA GLU A 16 2.14 -12.90 6.93
C GLU A 16 3.52 -13.14 7.56
N GLY A 17 3.92 -14.41 7.75
CA GLY A 17 5.24 -14.72 8.33
C GLY A 17 6.42 -14.23 7.47
N LYS A 18 6.28 -14.27 6.13
CA LYS A 18 7.30 -13.76 5.21
C LYS A 18 7.33 -12.23 5.21
N ILE A 19 6.16 -11.60 5.25
CA ILE A 19 6.01 -10.14 5.37
C ILE A 19 6.69 -9.66 6.65
N HIS A 20 6.41 -10.29 7.80
CA HIS A 20 7.01 -9.91 9.08
C HIS A 20 8.54 -10.06 9.05
N THR A 21 9.03 -11.18 8.51
CA THR A 21 10.48 -11.42 8.38
C THR A 21 11.14 -10.38 7.48
N LEU A 22 10.57 -10.10 6.30
CA LEU A 22 11.13 -9.12 5.37
C LEU A 22 11.04 -7.69 5.92
N HIS A 23 9.98 -7.36 6.65
CA HIS A 23 9.84 -6.06 7.30
C HIS A 23 10.96 -5.81 8.34
N GLU A 24 11.35 -6.83 9.11
CA GLU A 24 12.44 -6.70 10.09
C GLU A 24 13.83 -6.75 9.46
N THR A 25 14.00 -7.51 8.38
CA THR A 25 15.32 -7.85 7.82
C THR A 25 15.68 -7.06 6.56
N ASN A 26 14.71 -6.48 5.86
CA ASN A 26 14.90 -5.76 4.62
C ASN A 26 14.34 -4.32 4.73
N GLY A 27 15.24 -3.35 4.87
CA GLY A 27 14.88 -1.94 5.02
C GLY A 27 14.18 -1.34 3.78
N GLU A 28 14.43 -1.87 2.58
CA GLU A 28 13.70 -1.46 1.38
C GLU A 28 12.25 -1.95 1.44
N PHE A 29 12.04 -3.20 1.89
CA PHE A 29 10.71 -3.77 2.07
C PHE A 29 9.89 -2.98 3.11
N ALA A 30 10.49 -2.68 4.27
CA ALA A 30 9.84 -1.88 5.31
C ALA A 30 9.45 -0.49 4.78
N ARG A 31 10.35 0.16 4.05
CA ARG A 31 10.07 1.47 3.45
C ARG A 31 8.92 1.42 2.44
N LEU A 32 8.87 0.40 1.58
CA LEU A 32 7.78 0.24 0.60
C LEU A 32 6.43 0.01 1.27
N MET A 33 6.39 -0.73 2.37
CA MET A 33 5.20 -0.91 3.21
C MET A 33 4.72 0.43 3.79
N ASP A 34 5.64 1.18 4.41
CA ASP A 34 5.31 2.49 4.99
C ASP A 34 4.79 3.48 3.94
N GLU A 35 5.44 3.57 2.78
CA GLU A 35 5.01 4.44 1.68
C GLU A 35 3.63 4.04 1.16
N HIS A 36 3.35 2.74 1.07
CA HIS A 36 2.06 2.22 0.63
C HIS A 36 0.94 2.60 1.61
N ASP A 37 1.15 2.38 2.92
CA ASP A 37 0.17 2.67 3.96
C ASP A 37 -0.10 4.18 4.08
N GLN A 38 0.93 5.00 3.87
CA GLN A 38 0.79 6.46 3.81
C GLN A 38 -0.07 6.92 2.63
N ILE A 39 0.15 6.38 1.43
CA ILE A 39 -0.65 6.72 0.25
C ILE A 39 -2.09 6.25 0.42
N ASP A 40 -2.30 5.05 0.96
CA ASP A 40 -3.65 4.52 1.22
C ASP A 40 -4.41 5.39 2.23
N THR A 41 -3.75 5.82 3.31
CA THR A 41 -4.32 6.75 4.29
C THR A 41 -4.67 8.08 3.64
N GLN A 42 -3.78 8.65 2.83
CA GLN A 42 -4.06 9.91 2.14
C GLN A 42 -5.23 9.77 1.17
N ILE A 43 -5.33 8.68 0.40
CA ILE A 43 -6.48 8.44 -0.49
C ILE A 43 -7.78 8.42 0.32
N ARG A 44 -7.82 7.72 1.45
CA ARG A 44 -9.01 7.67 2.33
C ARG A 44 -9.37 9.05 2.87
N ASP A 45 -8.40 9.80 3.38
CA ASP A 45 -8.61 11.15 3.92
C ASP A 45 -9.16 12.09 2.85
N LEU A 46 -8.65 11.99 1.62
CA LEU A 46 -9.09 12.79 0.49
C LEU A 46 -10.51 12.40 0.02
N GLU A 47 -10.80 11.10 -0.04
CA GLU A 47 -12.15 10.59 -0.36
C GLU A 47 -13.18 10.98 0.71
N GLU A 48 -12.80 10.99 2.01
CA GLU A 48 -13.70 11.36 3.12
C GLU A 48 -13.97 12.87 3.18
N ARG A 49 -12.97 13.71 2.88
CA ARG A 49 -13.12 15.17 2.93
C ARG A 49 -14.07 15.73 1.87
N GLY A 50 -14.42 14.94 0.84
CA GLY A 50 -15.30 15.38 -0.25
C GLY A 50 -14.83 16.66 -0.94
N ALA A 51 -13.54 16.98 -0.81
CA ALA A 51 -12.95 18.18 -1.38
C ALA A 51 -12.90 18.02 -2.90
N PRO A 52 -13.01 19.12 -3.69
CA PRO A 52 -12.80 19.09 -5.13
C PRO A 52 -11.29 18.95 -5.39
N ILE A 53 -10.75 17.80 -5.05
CA ILE A 53 -9.48 17.32 -5.58
C ILE A 53 -9.81 16.92 -7.01
N GLU A 54 -9.00 17.35 -7.97
CA GLU A 54 -9.20 16.91 -9.34
C GLU A 54 -9.17 15.38 -9.35
N ASP A 55 -10.19 14.72 -9.90
CA ASP A 55 -10.28 13.25 -9.97
C ASP A 55 -8.97 12.61 -10.49
N LEU A 56 -8.23 13.36 -11.32
CA LEU A 56 -6.91 13.02 -11.85
C LEU A 56 -5.84 12.80 -10.76
N ASP A 57 -5.87 13.55 -9.65
CA ASP A 57 -4.89 13.43 -8.57
C ASP A 57 -5.13 12.18 -7.73
N ILE A 58 -6.40 11.88 -7.41
CA ILE A 58 -6.76 10.63 -6.70
C ILE A 58 -6.43 9.41 -7.57
N GLU A 59 -6.70 9.47 -8.87
CA GLU A 59 -6.36 8.38 -9.79
C GLU A 59 -4.84 8.16 -9.91
N GLN A 60 -4.03 9.22 -9.87
CA GLN A 60 -2.57 9.10 -9.80
C GLN A 60 -2.12 8.44 -8.49
N MET A 61 -2.70 8.82 -7.35
CA MET A 61 -2.38 8.21 -6.06
C MET A 61 -2.77 6.72 -6.02
N LYS A 62 -3.93 6.36 -6.58
CA LYS A 62 -4.36 4.96 -6.70
C LYS A 62 -3.39 4.14 -7.55
N LYS A 63 -2.88 4.71 -8.65
CA LYS A 63 -1.85 4.07 -9.48
C LYS A 63 -0.54 3.89 -8.72
N LEU A 64 -0.12 4.89 -7.94
CA LEU A 64 1.07 4.79 -7.11
C LEU A 64 0.93 3.70 -6.05
N ARG A 65 -0.22 3.63 -5.35
CA ARG A 65 -0.53 2.56 -4.39
C ARG A 65 -0.41 1.17 -5.04
N ALA A 66 -1.00 0.99 -6.23
CA ALA A 66 -0.92 -0.26 -6.96
C ALA A 66 0.54 -0.62 -7.33
N ASN A 67 1.33 0.36 -7.77
CA ASN A 67 2.73 0.14 -8.10
C ASN A 67 3.59 -0.24 -6.87
N LEU A 68 3.38 0.42 -5.73
CA LEU A 68 4.06 0.07 -4.47
C LEU A 68 3.73 -1.36 -4.05
N LYS A 69 2.45 -1.76 -4.17
CA LYS A 69 2.04 -3.15 -3.93
C LYS A 69 2.76 -4.14 -4.85
N ASP A 70 2.88 -3.85 -6.15
CA ASP A 70 3.57 -4.72 -7.09
C ASP A 70 5.06 -4.89 -6.73
N GLN A 71 5.71 -3.83 -6.22
CA GLN A 71 7.09 -3.88 -5.73
C GLN A 71 7.20 -4.75 -4.46
N VAL A 72 6.33 -4.54 -3.48
CA VAL A 72 6.23 -5.36 -2.26
C VAL A 72 6.04 -6.83 -2.63
N TYR A 73 5.13 -7.13 -3.56
CA TYR A 73 4.88 -8.49 -4.02
C TYR A 73 6.09 -9.10 -4.75
N THR A 74 6.81 -8.30 -5.53
CA THR A 74 8.05 -8.74 -6.20
C THR A 74 9.09 -9.18 -5.17
N LEU A 75 9.29 -8.39 -4.10
CA LEU A 75 10.19 -8.75 -3.00
C LEU A 75 9.70 -9.99 -2.24
N LEU A 76 8.39 -10.13 -2.03
CA LEU A 76 7.81 -11.35 -1.45
C LEU A 76 8.04 -12.59 -2.31
N ARG A 77 8.17 -12.44 -3.63
CA ARG A 77 8.41 -13.55 -4.58
C ARG A 77 9.88 -13.82 -4.86
N ALA A 78 10.78 -12.89 -4.52
CA ALA A 78 12.22 -12.96 -4.82
C ALA A 78 13.03 -13.97 -3.98
N LEU A 79 12.37 -14.92 -3.32
CA LEU A 79 12.95 -15.96 -2.47
C LEU A 79 12.27 -17.30 -2.75
#